data_AF-A0A242N490-F1
#
_entry.id   AF-A0A242N490-F1
#
_cell.length_a   1.000
_cell.length_b   1.000
_cell.length_c   1.000
_cell.angle_alpha   90.00
_cell.angle_beta   90.00
_cell.angle_gamma   90.00
#
_symmetry.space_group_name_H-M   'P 1'
#
loop_
_entity.id
_entity.type
_entity.pdbx_description
1 polymer ?
#
loop_
_entity_poly.entity_id
_entity_poly.type
_entity_poly.pdbx_seq_one_letter_code
_entity_poly.pdbx_strand_id
1 'polypeptide(L)' 'MLLATQWIDDIDWTNSTISTTLTCDAIRHSPAYDDSVVLNRGDETMLHDYYRKNGYWIAAPKE' A
#
# COMPACT_ATOMS: atom_id res chain seq x y z
N MET A 1 4.01 -5.32 7.82
CA MET A 1 2.98 -5.30 6.76
C MET A 1 2.73 -3.84 6.44
N LEU A 2 2.90 -3.41 5.19
CA LEU A 2 2.74 -2.02 4.80
C LEU A 2 1.66 -1.91 3.72
N LEU A 3 0.67 -1.05 3.93
CA LEU A 3 -0.35 -0.71 2.94
C LEU A 3 -0.30 0.78 2.65
N ALA A 4 -0.34 1.14 1.37
CA ALA A 4 -0.50 2.54 0.98
C ALA A 4 -1.96 2.98 1.18
N THR A 5 -2.15 4.17 1.76
CA THR A 5 -3.49 4.74 2.01
C THR A 5 -4.31 4.90 0.74
N GLN A 6 -3.66 5.14 -0.40
CA GLN A 6 -4.31 5.25 -1.71
C GLN A 6 -5.02 3.97 -2.19
N TRP A 7 -4.72 2.81 -1.59
CA TRP A 7 -5.36 1.53 -1.95
C TRP A 7 -6.65 1.29 -1.17
N ILE A 8 -6.93 2.13 -0.19
CA ILE A 8 -8.14 2.09 0.60
C ILE A 8 -9.25 2.75 -0.23
N ASP A 9 -10.30 1.99 -0.52
CA ASP A 9 -11.46 2.45 -1.28
C ASP A 9 -12.45 3.19 -0.37
N ASP A 10 -12.70 2.60 0.80
CA ASP A 10 -13.59 3.17 1.81
C ASP A 10 -13.17 2.76 3.22
N ILE A 11 -13.45 3.63 4.20
CA ILE A 11 -13.17 3.40 5.62
C ILE A 11 -14.47 3.56 6.40
N ASP A 12 -15.05 2.44 6.81
CA ASP A 12 -16.16 2.44 7.76
C ASP A 12 -15.61 2.44 9.18
N TRP A 13 -15.49 3.64 9.75
CA TRP A 13 -15.06 3.83 11.13
C TRP A 13 -16.02 3.19 12.15
N THR A 14 -17.31 3.11 11.80
CA THR A 14 -18.37 2.62 12.70
C THR A 14 -18.19 1.13 13.03
N ASN A 15 -17.91 0.30 12.02
CA ASN A 15 -17.59 -1.12 12.18
C ASN A 15 -16.08 -1.38 12.19
N SER A 16 -15.23 -0.35 12.23
CA SER A 16 -13.77 -0.47 12.13
C SER A 16 -13.33 -1.35 10.94
N THR A 17 -14.01 -1.19 9.80
CA THR A 17 -13.80 -2.01 8.62
C THR A 17 -13.25 -1.15 7.48
N ILE A 18 -12.21 -1.65 6.83
CA ILE A 18 -11.58 -0.97 5.70
C ILE A 18 -11.88 -1.78 4.45
N SER A 19 -12.49 -1.14 3.46
CA SER A 19 -12.73 -1.71 2.14
C SER A 19 -11.58 -1.35 1.22
N THR A 20 -10.96 -2.36 0.60
CA THR A 20 -9.88 -2.16 -0.36
C THR A 20 -10.06 -3.12 -1.53
N THR A 21 -9.58 -2.73 -2.71
CA THR A 21 -9.51 -3.63 -3.86
C THR A 21 -8.51 -4.78 -3.65
N LEU A 22 -7.64 -4.69 -2.64
CA LEU A 22 -6.68 -5.74 -2.31
C LEU A 22 -7.37 -6.92 -1.63
N THR A 23 -7.04 -8.14 -2.05
CA THR A 23 -7.54 -9.34 -1.39
C THR A 23 -6.79 -9.61 -0.08
N CYS A 24 -7.48 -10.19 0.91
CA CYS A 24 -6.87 -10.57 2.18
C CYS A 24 -5.65 -11.50 1.99
N ASP A 25 -5.67 -12.33 0.95
CA ASP A 25 -4.56 -13.21 0.57
C ASP A 25 -3.30 -12.41 0.16
N ALA A 26 -3.45 -11.38 -0.68
CA ALA A 26 -2.34 -10.52 -1.08
C ALA A 26 -1.76 -9.74 0.12
N ILE A 27 -2.60 -9.36 1.07
CA ILE A 27 -2.16 -8.72 2.32
C ILE A 27 -1.38 -9.72 3.18
N ARG A 28 -1.84 -10.97 3.26
CA ARG A 28 -1.18 -12.02 4.04
C ARG A 28 0.17 -12.45 3.47
N HIS A 29 0.30 -12.41 2.14
CA HIS A 29 1.57 -12.67 1.47
C HIS A 29 2.48 -11.43 1.37
N SER A 30 2.10 -10.30 2.00
CA SER A 30 2.94 -9.10 2.07
C SER A 30 4.34 -9.45 2.56
N PRO A 31 5.40 -8.87 1.97
CA PRO A 31 6.70 -8.87 2.60
C PRO A 31 6.61 -8.24 4.00
N ALA A 32 7.40 -8.76 4.93
CA ALA A 32 7.54 -8.18 6.26
C ALA A 32 8.15 -6.78 6.10
N TYR A 33 7.40 -5.77 6.52
CA TYR A 33 7.91 -4.41 6.62
C TYR A 33 8.66 -4.29 7.94
N ASP A 34 9.87 -3.74 7.88
CA ASP A 34 10.69 -3.45 9.05
C ASP A 34 10.69 -1.94 9.28
N ASP A 35 10.11 -1.51 10.40
CA ASP A 35 9.95 -0.09 10.75
C ASP A 35 11.30 0.59 11.09
N SER A 36 12.38 -0.19 11.24
CA SER A 36 13.75 0.32 11.43
C SER A 36 14.40 0.70 10.10
N VAL A 37 13.84 0.24 8.98
CA VAL A 37 14.33 0.56 7.64
C VAL A 37 13.57 1.76 7.11
N VAL A 38 14.33 2.81 6.77
CA VAL A 38 13.77 3.97 6.07
C VAL A 38 13.25 3.50 4.73
N LEU A 39 11.93 3.55 4.57
CA LEU A 39 11.27 3.21 3.32
C LEU A 39 11.84 4.10 2.21
N ASN A 40 12.56 3.51 1.28
CA ASN A 40 13.10 4.23 0.14
C ASN A 40 12.26 3.94 -1.11
N ARG A 41 12.40 4.79 -2.12
CA ARG A 41 11.62 4.69 -3.37
C ARG A 41 11.81 3.32 -4.06
N GLY A 42 12.96 2.67 -3.90
CA GLY A 42 13.21 1.32 -4.42
C GLY A 42 12.34 0.26 -3.74
N ASP A 43 12.27 0.29 -2.41
CA ASP A 43 11.43 -0.62 -1.61
C ASP A 43 9.94 -0.39 -1.88
N GLU A 44 9.53 0.88 -1.96
CA GLU A 44 8.16 1.26 -2.37
C GLU A 44 7.83 0.75 -3.76
N THR A 45 8.78 0.81 -4.71
CA THR A 45 8.58 0.32 -6.08
C THR A 45 8.40 -1.20 -6.10
N MET A 46 9.22 -1.95 -5.36
CA MET A 46 9.06 -3.41 -5.25
C MET A 46 7.73 -3.78 -4.60
N LEU A 47 7.32 -3.05 -3.55
CA LEU A 47 6.02 -3.25 -2.91
C LEU A 47 4.87 -2.96 -3.87
N HIS A 48 4.94 -1.85 -4.61
CA HIS A 48 3.95 -1.47 -5.60
C HIS A 48 3.88 -2.47 -6.77
N ASP A 49 5.02 -2.99 -7.24
CA ASP A 49 5.09 -4.03 -8.27
C ASP A 49 4.46 -5.35 -7.76
N TYR A 50 4.78 -5.75 -6.53
CA TYR A 50 4.22 -6.92 -5.87
C TYR A 50 2.68 -6.87 -5.83
N TYR A 51 2.12 -5.71 -5.46
CA TYR A 51 0.67 -5.47 -5.45
C TYR A 51 0.09 -5.11 -6.83
N ARG A 52 0.93 -4.99 -7.87
CA ARG A 52 0.59 -4.45 -9.19
C ARG A 52 -0.21 -3.15 -9.12
N LYS A 53 0.15 -2.27 -8.19
CA LYS A 53 -0.48 -0.97 -7.99
C LYS A 53 0.43 0.14 -8.46
N ASN A 54 -0.15 1.15 -9.13
CA ASN A 54 0.61 2.30 -9.59
C ASN A 54 1.07 3.14 -8.39
N GLY A 55 2.33 3.61 -8.43
CA GLY A 55 2.88 4.55 -7.46
C GLY A 55 2.10 5.86 -7.39
N TYR A 56 1.86 6.40 -6.19
CA TYR A 56 1.23 7.72 -6.06
C TYR A 56 2.09 8.81 -6.72
N TRP A 57 3.41 8.61 -6.75
CA TRP A 57 4.39 9.46 -7.42
C TRP A 57 4.27 9.51 -8.95
N ILE A 58 3.44 8.65 -9.56
CA ILE A 58 3.18 8.66 -11.01
C ILE A 58 2.09 9.70 -11.34
N ALA A 59 1.22 10.00 -10.39
CA ALA A 59 0.16 10.99 -10.52
C ALA A 59 0.52 12.37 -9.95
N ALA A 60 1.62 12.49 -9.19
CA ALA A 60 2.08 13.78 -8.68
C ALA A 60 2.64 14.61 -9.86
N PRO A 61 1.99 15.71 -10.29
CA PRO A 61 2.64 16.65 -11.18
C PRO A 61 3.87 17.19 -10.46
N LYS A 62 5.03 17.18 -11.12
CA LYS A 62 6.14 17.99 -10.63
C LYS A 62 5.70 19.45 -10.78
N GLU A 63 5.55 20.11 -9.64
CA GLU A 63 5.50 21.57 -9.54
C GLU A 63 6.84 22.20 -9.98
#